data_AF-A0A074KTM2-F1
#
_entry.id   AF-A0A074KTM2-F1
#
_cell.length_a   1.000
_cell.length_b   1.000
_cell.length_c   1.000
_cell.angle_alpha   90.00
_cell.angle_beta   90.00
_cell.angle_gamma   90.00
#
_symmetry.space_group_name_H-M   'P 1'
#
loop_
_entity.id
_entity.type
_entity.pdbx_description
1 polymer ?
#
loop_
_entity_poly.entity_id
_entity_poly.type
_entity_poly.pdbx_seq_one_letter_code
_entity_poly.pdbx_strand_id
1 'polypeptide(L)'
;MILDQPIKKWFVDRTGEDTNIKSFVKSVSWRIVGTIDTIIISYIITGQLSMAISIGSVEVVSKILLYYLHERAWEKMTKVKIEADTEEDYR
;
A
#
# COMPACT_ATOMS: atom_id res chain seq x y z
N MET A 1 27.62 11.70 3.44
CA MET A 1 27.70 12.43 4.74
C MET A 1 27.89 13.94 4.60
N ILE A 2 28.38 14.48 3.47
CA ILE A 2 28.40 15.94 3.20
C ILE A 2 27.48 16.34 2.02
N LEU A 3 27.04 15.38 1.21
CA LEU A 3 26.25 15.61 0.00
C LEU A 3 24.72 15.43 0.20
N ASP A 4 24.31 15.17 1.44
CA ASP A 4 22.96 14.74 1.79
C ASP A 4 22.15 15.90 2.44
N GLN A 5 22.82 17.01 2.77
CA GLN A 5 22.25 18.18 3.47
C GLN A 5 21.25 19.03 2.66
N PRO A 6 21.44 19.33 1.36
CA PRO A 6 20.53 20.22 0.64
C PRO A 6 19.19 19.55 0.29
N ILE A 7 19.19 18.23 0.08
CA ILE A 7 18.01 17.45 -0.33
C ILE A 7 17.07 17.24 0.87
N LYS A 8 17.64 16.99 2.05
CA LYS A 8 16.87 16.72 3.27
C LYS A 8 15.97 17.88 3.69
N LYS A 9 16.38 19.13 3.41
CA LYS A 9 15.61 20.34 3.75
C LYS A 9 14.30 20.47 2.97
N TRP A 10 14.20 19.87 1.79
CA TRP A 10 13.00 19.98 0.95
C TRP A 10 11.94 18.90 1.25
N PHE A 11 12.35 17.79 1.87
CA PHE A 11 11.49 16.63 2.15
C PHE A 11 11.23 16.37 3.64
N VAL A 12 11.93 17.04 4.55
CA VAL A 12 11.72 16.92 6.00
C VAL A 12 10.89 18.10 6.48
N ASP A 13 9.59 17.88 6.64
CA ASP A 13 8.73 18.77 7.39
C ASP A 13 9.05 18.66 8.89
N ARG A 14 9.10 19.79 9.61
CA ARG A 14 9.74 19.90 10.95
C ARG A 14 8.92 19.31 12.10
N THR A 15 7.68 18.93 11.86
CA THR A 15 6.80 18.27 12.83
C THR A 15 6.76 16.79 12.49
N GLY A 16 7.56 16.00 13.19
CA GLY A 16 7.59 14.53 13.09
C GLY A 16 6.33 13.83 13.61
N GLU A 17 5.18 14.50 13.62
CA GLU A 17 3.89 13.92 13.94
C GLU A 17 3.26 13.42 12.64
N ASP A 18 3.40 12.12 12.37
CA ASP A 18 2.67 11.47 11.28
C ASP A 18 1.20 11.36 11.66
N THR A 19 0.44 12.40 11.34
CA THR A 19 -1.01 12.41 11.50
C THR A 19 -1.63 11.34 10.62
N ASN A 20 -2.68 10.64 11.10
CA ASN A 20 -3.39 9.61 10.34
C ASN A 20 -3.76 10.06 8.91
N ILE A 21 -4.08 11.34 8.73
CA ILE A 21 -4.39 11.97 7.43
C ILE A 21 -3.17 11.98 6.49
N LYS A 22 -1.99 12.34 6.98
CA LYS A 22 -0.75 12.39 6.19
C LYS A 22 -0.37 10.99 5.70
N SER A 23 -0.47 9.99 6.58
CA SER A 23 -0.22 8.58 6.23
C SER A 23 -1.23 8.05 5.21
N PHE A 24 -2.51 8.41 5.35
CA PHE A 24 -3.55 8.07 4.38
C PHE A 24 -3.27 8.69 3.01
N VAL A 25 -3.01 10.00 2.95
CA VAL A 25 -2.70 10.71 1.71
C VAL A 25 -1.46 10.14 1.03
N LYS A 26 -0.41 9.82 1.82
CA LYS A 26 0.80 9.17 1.31
C LYS A 26 0.50 7.79 0.71
N SER A 27 -0.35 7.00 1.38
CA SER A 27 -0.78 5.69 0.87
C SER A 27 -1.55 5.80 -0.45
N VAL A 28 -2.49 6.75 -0.56
CA VAL A 28 -3.23 7.01 -1.79
C VAL A 28 -2.30 7.48 -2.91
N SER A 29 -1.40 8.42 -2.61
CA SER A 29 -0.40 8.91 -3.57
C SER A 29 0.46 7.77 -4.12
N TRP A 30 0.95 6.88 -3.25
CA TRP A 30 1.76 5.74 -3.67
C TRP A 30 0.99 4.75 -4.56
N ARG A 31 -0.31 4.57 -4.30
CA ARG A 31 -1.18 3.73 -5.14
C ARG A 31 -1.37 4.32 -6.53
N ILE A 32 -1.59 5.62 -6.63
CA ILE A 32 -1.75 6.31 -7.92
C ILE A 32 -0.47 6.18 -8.76
N VAL A 33 0.69 6.41 -8.15
CA VAL A 33 1.99 6.25 -8.84
C VAL A 33 2.15 4.81 -9.35
N GLY A 34 1.89 3.79 -8.52
CA GLY A 34 2.01 2.39 -8.94
C GLY A 34 1.09 2.00 -10.10
N THR A 35 -0.15 2.51 -10.13
CA THR A 35 -1.07 2.25 -11.24
C THR A 35 -0.63 2.96 -12.52
N ILE A 36 -0.13 4.20 -12.42
CA ILE A 36 0.42 4.93 -13.56
C ILE A 36 1.63 4.18 -14.14
N ASP A 37 2.56 3.76 -13.30
CA ASP A 37 3.73 2.97 -13.71
C ASP A 37 3.31 1.71 -14.46
N THR A 38 2.31 0.98 -13.94
CA THR A 38 1.78 -0.23 -14.58
C THR A 38 1.18 0.07 -15.96
N ILE A 39 0.40 1.16 -16.10
CA ILE A 39 -0.17 1.57 -17.38
C ILE A 39 0.95 1.96 -18.36
N ILE A 40 1.95 2.72 -17.93
CA ILE A 40 3.08 3.13 -18.78
C ILE A 40 3.85 1.92 -19.28
N ILE A 41 4.24 1.01 -18.37
CA ILE A 41 4.98 -0.21 -18.73
C ILE A 41 4.14 -1.07 -19.69
N SER A 42 2.85 -1.27 -19.37
CA SER A 42 1.95 -2.04 -20.23
C SER A 42 1.80 -1.41 -21.61
N TYR A 43 1.74 -0.08 -21.69
CA TYR A 43 1.66 0.63 -22.96
C TYR A 43 2.94 0.50 -23.78
N ILE A 44 4.12 0.61 -23.15
CA ILE A 44 5.40 0.43 -23.83
C ILE A 44 5.52 -0.98 -24.42
N ILE A 45 5.05 -2.01 -23.70
CA ILE A 45 5.10 -3.40 -24.14
C ILE A 45 4.09 -3.69 -25.26
N THR A 46 2.85 -3.23 -25.11
CA THR A 46 1.74 -3.61 -26.00
C THR A 46 1.52 -2.64 -27.16
N GLY A 47 2.01 -1.40 -27.04
CA GLY A 47 1.74 -0.30 -27.97
C GLY A 47 0.28 0.16 -28.00
N GLN A 48 -0.59 -0.38 -27.14
CA GLN A 48 -2.04 -0.14 -27.19
C GLN A 48 -2.56 0.42 -25.88
N LEU A 49 -3.06 1.67 -25.93
CA LEU A 49 -3.53 2.38 -24.74
C LEU A 49 -4.74 1.70 -24.09
N SER A 50 -5.67 1.17 -24.89
CA SER A 50 -6.85 0.46 -24.38
C SER A 50 -6.47 -0.79 -23.56
N MET A 51 -5.45 -1.53 -24.01
CA MET A 51 -4.94 -2.69 -23.28
C MET A 51 -4.23 -2.28 -21.99
N ALA A 52 -3.39 -1.25 -22.05
CA ALA A 52 -2.69 -0.72 -20.88
C ALA A 52 -3.65 -0.23 -19.77
N ILE A 53 -4.68 0.52 -20.16
CA ILE A 53 -5.73 0.96 -19.22
C ILE A 53 -6.49 -0.24 -18.64
N SER A 54 -6.78 -1.25 -19.45
CA SER A 54 -7.44 -2.48 -18.97
C SER A 54 -6.60 -3.20 -17.93
N ILE A 55 -5.28 -3.33 -18.15
CA ILE A 55 -4.35 -3.93 -17.19
C ILE A 55 -4.31 -3.12 -15.89
N GLY A 56 -4.15 -1.80 -15.97
CA GLY A 56 -4.16 -0.93 -14.79
C GLY A 56 -5.48 -1.01 -14.01
N SER A 57 -6.62 -1.13 -14.70
CA SER A 57 -7.93 -1.29 -14.05
C SER A 57 -8.03 -2.61 -13.29
N VAL A 58 -7.57 -3.71 -13.89
CA VAL A 58 -7.54 -5.04 -13.25
C VAL A 58 -6.58 -5.04 -12.06
N GLU A 59 -5.44 -4.36 -12.14
CA GLU A 59 -4.46 -4.22 -11.06
C GLU A 59 -5.09 -3.59 -9.80
N VAL A 60 -5.80 -2.47 -9.97
CA VAL A 60 -6.49 -1.79 -8.86
C VAL A 60 -7.54 -2.68 -8.23
N VAL A 61 -8.42 -3.31 -9.03
CA VAL A 61 -9.49 -4.19 -8.53
C VAL A 61 -8.91 -5.40 -7.80
N SER A 62 -7.88 -6.01 -8.37
CA SER A 62 -7.23 -7.18 -7.78
C SER A 62 -6.59 -6.84 -6.44
N LYS A 63 -5.92 -5.69 -6.32
CA LYS A 63 -5.35 -5.22 -5.04
C LYS A 63 -6.41 -4.99 -3.97
N ILE A 64 -7.56 -4.42 -4.32
CA ILE A 64 -8.65 -4.21 -3.36
C ILE A 64 -9.18 -5.55 -2.85
N LEU A 65 -9.45 -6.50 -3.77
CA LEU A 65 -9.90 -7.85 -3.40
C LEU A 65 -8.88 -8.58 -2.53
N LEU A 66 -7.61 -8.58 -2.93
CA LEU A 66 -6.53 -9.21 -2.17
C LEU A 66 -6.35 -8.58 -0.79
N TYR A 67 -6.41 -7.25 -0.68
CA TYR A 67 -6.31 -6.56 0.60
C TYR A 67 -7.47 -6.92 1.53
N TYR A 68 -8.71 -6.94 1.02
CA TYR A 68 -9.87 -7.34 1.81
C TYR A 68 -9.76 -8.79 2.30
N LEU A 69 -9.38 -9.72 1.41
CA LEU A 69 -9.20 -11.13 1.77
C LEU A 69 -8.04 -11.31 2.76
N HIS A 70 -6.95 -10.57 2.59
CA HIS A 70 -5.81 -10.56 3.51
C HIS A 70 -6.25 -10.12 4.91
N GLU A 71 -6.97 -9.00 5.01
CA GLU A 71 -7.49 -8.51 6.30
C GLU A 71 -8.41 -9.55 6.95
N ARG A 72 -9.29 -10.18 6.17
CA ARG A 72 -10.22 -11.18 6.68
C ARG A 72 -9.53 -12.47 7.13
N ALA A 73 -8.48 -12.89 6.43
CA ALA A 73 -7.65 -14.02 6.83
C ALA A 73 -6.87 -13.70 8.11
N TRP A 74 -6.31 -12.49 8.20
CA TRP A 74 -5.58 -12.01 9.37
C TRP A 74 -6.48 -11.97 10.62
N GLU A 75 -7.67 -11.37 10.52
CA GLU A 75 -8.64 -11.35 11.62
C GLU A 75 -8.98 -12.75 12.15
N LYS A 76 -9.16 -13.74 11.25
CA LYS A 76 -9.43 -15.12 11.65
C LYS A 76 -8.25 -15.74 12.40
N MET A 77 -7.04 -15.57 11.90
CA MET A 77 -5.83 -16.11 12.54
C MET A 77 -5.57 -15.46 13.91
N THR A 78 -5.77 -14.15 14.03
CA THR A 78 -5.59 -13.44 15.32
C THR A 78 -6.65 -13.84 16.33
N LYS A 79 -7.93 -13.97 15.96
CA LYS A 79 -8.99 -14.43 16.87
C LYS A 79 -8.70 -15.83 17.43
N VAL A 80 -8.30 -16.76 16.57
CA VAL A 80 -7.90 -18.12 16.97
C VAL A 80 -6.76 -18.08 17.98
N LYS A 81 -5.79 -17.18 17.77
CA LYS A 81 -4.67 -17.03 18.71
C LYS A 81 -5.11 -16.48 20.07
N ILE A 82 -6.05 -15.54 20.11
CA ILE A 82 -6.55 -14.96 21.37
C ILE A 82 -7.31 -16.01 22.19
N GLU A 83 -8.14 -16.84 21.56
CA GLU A 83 -8.87 -17.91 22.26
C GLU A 83 -7.93 -18.99 22.83
N ALA A 84 -6.91 -19.38 22.08
CA ALA A 84 -5.91 -20.36 22.53
C ALA A 84 -5.04 -19.85 23.70
N ASP A 85 -4.63 -18.59 23.66
CA ASP A 85 -3.83 -17.95 24.73
C ASP A 85 -4.68 -17.71 25.99
N THR A 86 -5.98 -17.42 25.82
CA THR A 86 -6.91 -17.25 26.94
C THR A 86 -7.16 -18.58 27.65
N GLU A 87 -7.35 -19.70 26.94
CA GLU A 87 -7.55 -21.01 27.59
C GLU A 87 -6.29 -21.53 28.33
N GLU A 88 -5.09 -21.11 27.91
CA GLU A 88 -3.83 -21.49 28.56
C GLU A 88 -3.56 -20.69 29.85
N ASP A 89 -3.94 -19.40 29.91
CA ASP A 89 -3.74 -18.52 31.08
C ASP A 89 -4.69 -18.83 32.27
N TYR A 90 -5.83 -19.49 32.02
CA TYR A 90 -6.78 -19.93 33.07
C TYR A 90 -6.54 -21.36 33.58
N ARG A 91 -5.55 -22.09 33.04
CA ARG A 91 -5.28 -23.50 33.38
C ARG A 91 -3.99 -23.70 34.16
#